data_AF-A0A7D5LFK0-F1
#
_entry.id   AF-A0A7D5LFK0-F1
#
_cell.length_a   1.000
_cell.length_b   1.000
_cell.length_c   1.000
_cell.angle_alpha   90.00
_cell.angle_beta   90.00
_cell.angle_gamma   90.00
#
_symmetry.space_group_name_H-M   'P 1'
#
loop_
_entity.id
_entity.type
_entity.pdbx_description
1 polymer ?
#
loop_
_entity_poly.entity_id
_entity_poly.type
_entity_poly.pdbx_seq_one_letter_code
_entity_poly.pdbx_strand_id
1 'polypeptide(L)'
;MLRKIAEGSKVVTPEDIAIINSKIDKGFTTLVVAQEIVPNHFRIFSVGDSSALLLDSRKGEIRELTPRDEDRKGRLNQALGSSGGKPMMLRTPNIAEVNLTPGQKLVLATDGFTRYLDNGKIGIGNVLYVNQQSSSNRDFVKTLIEMANACGGSDNITVVSIPYRP
;
A
#
# COMPACT_ATOMS: atom_id res chain seq x y z
N MET A 1 -24.60 14.15 5.81
CA MET A 1 -23.43 13.23 5.89
C MET A 1 -22.26 13.95 5.24
N LEU A 2 -21.30 14.45 6.03
CA LEU A 2 -20.23 15.34 5.56
C LEU A 2 -19.19 14.56 4.74
N ARG A 3 -19.21 14.74 3.41
CA ARG A 3 -18.10 14.39 2.53
C ARG A 3 -16.98 15.40 2.77
N LYS A 4 -15.90 14.99 3.44
CA LYS A 4 -14.64 15.76 3.41
C LYS A 4 -13.83 15.29 2.21
N ILE A 5 -13.88 16.06 1.14
CA ILE A 5 -12.85 16.05 0.10
C ILE A 5 -11.79 17.04 0.61
N ALA A 6 -10.56 16.58 0.81
CA ALA A 6 -9.47 17.46 1.23
C ALA A 6 -9.02 18.30 0.03
N GLU A 7 -9.34 19.59 0.07
CA GLU A 7 -8.91 20.61 -0.88
C GLU A 7 -8.12 21.66 -0.07
N GLY A 8 -6.87 21.95 -0.45
CA GLY A 8 -6.06 23.03 0.11
C GLY A 8 -4.70 22.60 0.68
N SER A 9 -3.64 23.12 0.07
CA SER A 9 -2.28 23.10 0.62
C SER A 9 -2.24 23.90 1.91
N LYS A 10 -2.26 23.21 3.06
CA LYS A 10 -2.02 23.87 4.34
C LYS A 10 -0.52 24.11 4.47
N VAL A 11 -0.11 25.38 4.49
CA VAL A 11 1.27 25.74 4.85
C VAL A 11 1.43 25.42 6.32
N VAL A 12 2.26 24.42 6.63
CA VAL A 12 2.57 24.02 8.01
C VAL A 12 3.71 24.92 8.49
N THR A 13 3.47 25.73 9.52
CA THR A 13 4.53 26.57 10.10
C THR A 13 5.43 25.76 11.05
N PRO A 14 6.64 26.23 11.39
CA PRO A 14 7.47 25.60 12.41
C PRO A 14 6.76 25.42 13.77
N GLU A 15 5.87 26.35 14.16
CA GLU A 15 5.04 26.23 15.36
C GLU A 15 3.97 25.16 15.22
N ASP A 16 3.34 25.02 14.04
CA ASP A 16 2.44 23.90 13.75
C ASP A 16 3.20 22.57 13.83
N ILE A 17 4.43 22.50 13.31
CA ILE A 17 5.30 21.32 13.43
C ILE A 17 5.61 21.03 14.90
N ALA A 18 5.91 22.04 15.72
CA ALA A 18 6.16 21.86 17.15
C ALA A 18 4.92 21.36 17.92
N ILE A 19 3.72 21.85 17.57
CA ILE A 19 2.44 21.39 18.13
C ILE A 19 2.09 19.97 17.65
N ILE A 20 2.39 19.64 16.40
CA ILE A 20 2.21 18.30 15.85
C ILE A 20 3.17 17.33 16.54
N ASN A 21 4.45 17.68 16.63
CA ASN A 21 5.48 16.87 17.29
C ASN A 21 5.22 16.71 18.79
N SER A 22 4.70 17.73 19.48
CA SER A 22 4.31 17.62 20.89
C SER A 22 3.05 16.78 21.12
N LYS A 23 2.33 16.43 20.04
CA LYS A 23 1.19 15.50 20.06
C LYS A 23 1.56 14.11 19.55
N ILE A 24 2.68 13.95 18.85
CA ILE A 24 3.22 12.65 18.43
C ILE A 24 4.15 12.13 19.53
N ASP A 25 3.56 11.70 20.64
CA ASP A 25 4.33 11.08 21.74
C ASP A 25 4.70 9.62 21.44
N LYS A 26 3.91 8.95 20.59
CA LYS A 26 3.97 7.50 20.30
C LYS A 26 3.32 7.22 18.96
N GLY A 27 3.94 6.40 18.13
CA GLY A 27 3.34 6.02 16.85
C GLY A 27 4.14 4.95 16.13
N PHE A 28 3.43 4.00 15.55
CA PHE A 28 3.98 3.01 14.65
C PHE A 28 3.35 3.22 13.28
N THR A 29 4.15 3.18 12.23
CA THR A 29 3.68 3.28 10.84
C THR A 29 4.19 2.11 10.04
N THR A 30 3.37 1.67 9.10
CA THR A 30 3.77 0.71 8.07
C THR A 30 4.18 1.48 6.82
N LEU A 31 5.05 0.86 6.02
CA LEU A 31 5.67 1.47 4.85
C LEU A 31 5.82 0.39 3.78
N VAL A 32 5.48 0.74 2.55
CA VAL A 32 5.93 0.03 1.35
C VAL A 32 6.34 1.08 0.33
N VAL A 33 7.54 0.94 -0.24
CA VAL A 33 8.09 1.86 -1.23
C VAL A 33 8.74 1.08 -2.35
N ALA A 34 8.68 1.62 -3.56
CA ALA A 34 9.38 1.09 -4.72
C ALA A 34 10.26 2.18 -5.33
N GLN A 35 11.53 1.84 -5.56
CA GLN A 35 12.51 2.66 -6.25
C GLN A 35 12.75 2.07 -7.63
N GLU A 36 12.49 2.85 -8.69
CA GLU A 36 12.91 2.49 -10.05
C GLU A 36 14.44 2.65 -10.15
N ILE A 37 15.17 1.54 -10.35
CA ILE A 37 16.64 1.54 -10.46
C ILE A 37 17.04 1.80 -11.92
N VAL A 38 16.37 1.09 -12.82
CA VAL A 38 16.41 1.29 -14.28
C VAL A 38 14.98 1.14 -14.80
N PRO A 39 14.65 1.57 -16.04
CA PRO A 39 13.28 1.52 -16.54
C PRO A 39 12.64 0.15 -16.35
N ASN A 40 11.48 0.10 -15.68
CA ASN A 40 10.72 -1.10 -15.33
C ASN A 40 11.36 -2.06 -14.29
N HIS A 41 12.55 -1.77 -13.77
CA HIS A 41 13.19 -2.55 -12.69
C HIS A 41 13.06 -1.80 -11.37
N PHE A 42 12.31 -2.38 -10.44
CA PHE A 42 12.04 -1.79 -9.14
C PHE A 42 12.72 -2.60 -8.04
N ARG A 43 13.37 -1.90 -7.11
CA ARG A 43 13.67 -2.42 -5.78
C ARG A 43 12.64 -1.91 -4.80
N ILE A 44 12.12 -2.83 -4.00
CA ILE A 44 10.99 -2.62 -3.12
C ILE A 44 11.46 -2.81 -1.69
N PHE A 45 11.05 -1.91 -0.81
CA PHE A 45 11.29 -2.00 0.63
C PHE A 45 9.95 -1.94 1.35
N SER A 46 9.75 -2.79 2.35
CA SER A 46 8.57 -2.72 3.21
C SER A 46 8.89 -3.03 4.66
N VAL A 47 8.08 -2.44 5.53
CA VAL A 47 8.11 -2.60 6.99
C VAL A 47 6.66 -2.48 7.47
N GLY A 48 6.17 -3.47 8.22
CA GLY A 48 4.76 -3.56 8.62
C GLY A 48 3.91 -4.41 7.70
N ASP A 49 2.60 -4.17 7.69
CA ASP A 49 1.59 -4.94 6.96
C ASP A 49 1.15 -4.32 5.62
N SER A 50 1.77 -3.20 5.22
CA SER A 50 1.67 -2.72 3.85
C SER A 50 2.54 -3.58 2.93
N SER A 51 2.07 -3.89 1.72
CA SER A 51 2.78 -4.82 0.83
C SER A 51 2.77 -4.41 -0.64
N ALA A 52 3.71 -4.99 -1.37
CA ALA A 52 3.81 -4.88 -2.81
C ALA A 52 3.27 -6.15 -3.49
N LEU A 53 2.46 -5.97 -4.51
CA LEU A 53 1.83 -7.00 -5.32
C LEU A 53 2.27 -6.87 -6.78
N LEU A 54 2.59 -7.99 -7.42
CA LEU A 54 2.74 -8.09 -8.86
C LEU A 54 1.43 -8.60 -9.46
N LEU A 55 0.78 -7.77 -10.26
CA LEU A 55 -0.33 -8.18 -11.10
C LEU A 55 0.21 -8.64 -12.44
N ASP A 56 -0.08 -9.87 -12.85
CA ASP A 56 0.25 -10.40 -14.17
C ASP A 56 -1.02 -10.79 -14.92
N SER A 57 -1.42 -9.93 -15.85
CA SER A 57 -2.67 -10.12 -16.60
C SER A 57 -2.60 -11.26 -17.61
N ARG A 58 -1.39 -11.69 -18.01
CA ARG A 58 -1.20 -12.77 -18.97
C ARG A 58 -1.35 -14.13 -18.31
N LYS A 59 -0.87 -14.24 -17.07
CA LYS A 59 -0.99 -15.44 -16.25
C LYS A 59 -2.29 -15.50 -15.44
N GLY A 60 -2.97 -14.36 -15.30
CA GLY A 60 -4.18 -14.26 -14.50
C GLY A 60 -3.89 -14.41 -13.00
N GLU A 61 -2.73 -13.91 -12.54
CA GLU A 61 -2.28 -14.07 -11.16
C GLU A 61 -1.96 -12.73 -10.48
N ILE A 62 -2.06 -12.72 -9.15
CA ILE A 62 -1.55 -11.67 -8.27
C ILE A 62 -0.61 -12.33 -7.29
N ARG A 63 0.63 -11.84 -7.22
CA ARG A 63 1.66 -12.36 -6.33
C ARG A 63 2.14 -11.28 -5.38
N GLU A 64 2.09 -11.55 -4.08
CA GLU A 64 2.71 -10.69 -3.07
C GLU A 64 4.24 -10.83 -3.16
N LEU A 65 4.94 -9.68 -3.30
CA LEU A 65 6.39 -9.60 -3.49
C LEU A 65 7.13 -9.40 -2.18
N THR A 66 6.49 -8.76 -1.21
CA THR A 66 7.06 -8.49 0.11
C THR A 66 6.19 -9.12 1.18
N PRO A 67 6.74 -9.95 2.09
CA PRO A 67 5.96 -10.48 3.20
C PRO A 67 5.49 -9.35 4.12
N ARG A 68 4.35 -9.56 4.77
CA ARG A 68 3.80 -8.65 5.77
C ARG A 68 4.32 -9.00 7.16
N ASP A 69 4.73 -7.99 7.90
CA ASP A 69 5.24 -8.10 9.27
C ASP A 69 4.09 -8.22 10.29
N GLU A 70 3.24 -9.24 10.14
CA GLU A 70 2.12 -9.51 11.04
C GLU A 70 2.05 -11.00 11.47
N ASP A 71 1.45 -11.28 12.62
CA ASP A 71 1.14 -12.64 13.03
C ASP A 71 -0.18 -13.15 12.41
N ARG A 72 -0.50 -14.43 12.63
CA ARG A 72 -1.75 -15.04 12.12
C ARG A 72 -3.04 -14.39 12.64
N LYS A 73 -2.96 -13.50 13.64
CA LYS A 73 -4.08 -12.74 14.18
C LYS A 73 -4.12 -11.30 13.64
N GLY A 74 -3.27 -10.95 12.68
CA GLY A 74 -3.17 -9.60 12.10
C GLY A 74 -2.48 -8.59 13.02
N ARG A 75 -1.69 -9.04 14.00
CA ARG A 75 -0.95 -8.15 14.90
C ARG A 75 0.45 -7.89 14.34
N LEU A 76 0.80 -6.62 14.17
CA LEU A 76 2.13 -6.21 13.71
C LEU A 76 3.24 -6.75 14.62
N ASN A 77 4.25 -7.36 14.01
CA ASN A 77 5.47 -7.81 14.68
C ASN A 77 6.68 -6.90 14.42
N GLN A 78 6.57 -6.00 13.43
CA GLN A 78 7.54 -4.96 13.10
C GLN A 78 6.82 -3.79 12.40
N ALA A 79 7.27 -2.57 12.67
CA ALA A 79 6.86 -1.34 11.98
C ALA A 79 7.85 -0.21 12.29
N LEU A 80 7.75 0.92 11.58
CA LEU A 80 8.59 2.10 11.81
C LEU A 80 8.05 2.96 12.95
N GLY A 81 8.93 3.57 13.74
CA GLY A 81 8.56 4.53 14.77
C GLY A 81 8.95 4.10 16.18
N SER A 82 8.48 4.86 17.16
CA SER A 82 8.81 4.64 18.58
C SER A 82 7.58 4.80 19.45
N SER A 83 7.57 4.07 20.57
CA SER A 83 6.56 4.25 21.62
C SER A 83 7.29 4.57 22.92
N GLY A 84 7.13 5.80 23.41
CA GLY A 84 7.75 6.27 24.65
C GLY A 84 9.27 6.29 24.59
N GLY A 85 9.84 6.72 23.47
CA GLY A 85 11.30 6.81 23.27
C GLY A 85 12.02 5.47 23.07
N LYS A 86 11.29 4.34 23.08
CA LYS A 86 11.84 3.04 22.70
C LYS A 86 11.48 2.78 21.23
N PRO A 87 12.47 2.54 20.34
CA PRO A 87 12.19 2.09 18.99
C PRO A 87 11.32 0.84 19.07
N MET A 88 10.27 0.74 18.25
CA MET A 88 9.74 -0.60 18.00
C MET A 88 10.84 -1.44 17.35
N MET A 89 10.75 -2.77 17.44
CA MET A 89 11.72 -3.67 16.82
C MET A 89 11.78 -3.45 15.31
N LEU A 90 12.63 -2.51 14.90
CA LEU A 90 13.04 -2.26 13.55
C LEU A 90 14.21 -3.19 13.31
N ARG A 91 13.90 -4.36 12.73
CA ARG A 91 14.94 -5.26 12.23
C ARG A 91 15.39 -4.73 10.86
N THR A 92 15.68 -5.64 9.95
CA THR A 92 15.90 -5.34 8.54
C THR A 92 14.54 -5.16 7.85
N PRO A 93 14.37 -4.17 6.96
CA PRO A 93 13.19 -4.11 6.11
C PRO A 93 13.11 -5.34 5.19
N ASN A 94 11.90 -5.70 4.79
CA ASN A 94 11.70 -6.68 3.74
C ASN A 94 12.11 -6.05 2.40
N ILE A 95 12.98 -6.74 1.65
CA ILE A 95 13.51 -6.26 0.37
C ILE A 95 13.10 -7.25 -0.73
N ALA A 96 12.58 -6.72 -1.83
CA ALA A 96 12.30 -7.48 -3.04
C ALA A 96 12.75 -6.71 -4.28
N GLU A 97 12.93 -7.40 -5.39
CA GLU A 97 13.15 -6.78 -6.68
C GLU A 97 12.20 -7.37 -7.72
N VAL A 98 11.76 -6.54 -8.65
CA VAL A 98 10.90 -6.97 -9.76
C VAL A 98 11.27 -6.24 -11.04
N ASN A 99 11.37 -7.00 -12.12
CA ASN A 99 11.44 -6.50 -13.49
C ASN A 99 10.06 -6.62 -14.11
N LEU A 100 9.39 -5.50 -14.34
CA LEU A 100 8.09 -5.50 -15.00
C LEU A 100 8.26 -5.82 -16.48
N THR A 101 7.41 -6.71 -16.96
CA THR A 101 7.29 -7.08 -18.37
C THR A 101 5.93 -6.63 -18.92
N PRO A 102 5.75 -6.55 -20.25
CA PRO A 102 4.47 -6.16 -20.83
C PRO A 102 3.31 -6.99 -20.27
N GLY A 103 2.24 -6.32 -19.84
CA GLY A 103 1.07 -6.95 -19.20
C GLY A 103 1.15 -7.06 -17.68
N GLN A 104 2.27 -6.65 -17.07
CA GLN A 104 2.44 -6.60 -15.62
C GLN A 104 2.27 -5.19 -15.04
N LYS A 105 1.83 -5.13 -13.78
CA LYS A 105 1.83 -3.91 -12.96
C LYS A 105 2.34 -4.23 -11.56
N LEU A 106 3.13 -3.31 -11.01
CA LEU A 106 3.45 -3.28 -9.59
C LEU A 106 2.36 -2.49 -8.86
N VAL A 107 1.76 -3.07 -7.82
CA VAL A 107 0.78 -2.41 -6.97
C VAL A 107 1.31 -2.37 -5.55
N LEU A 108 1.36 -1.19 -4.94
CA LEU A 108 1.69 -1.02 -3.52
C LEU A 108 0.40 -0.71 -2.79
N ALA A 109 0.11 -1.44 -1.71
CA ALA A 109 -1.16 -1.31 -1.01
C ALA A 109 -1.01 -1.45 0.51
N THR A 110 -1.87 -0.75 1.25
CA THR A 110 -2.05 -0.96 2.68
C THR A 110 -2.89 -2.21 2.95
N ASP A 111 -2.86 -2.69 4.19
CA ASP A 111 -3.68 -3.81 4.68
C ASP A 111 -5.19 -3.55 4.52
N GLY A 112 -5.59 -2.28 4.56
CA GLY A 112 -6.95 -1.82 4.22
C GLY A 112 -7.45 -2.28 2.84
N PHE A 113 -6.56 -2.64 1.91
CA PHE A 113 -6.93 -3.33 0.66
C PHE A 113 -6.58 -4.82 0.69
N THR A 114 -5.35 -5.19 1.07
CA THR A 114 -4.85 -6.56 0.90
C THR A 114 -5.60 -7.58 1.76
N ARG A 115 -6.11 -7.19 2.94
CA ARG A 115 -6.92 -8.07 3.78
C ARG A 115 -8.22 -8.51 3.11
N TYR A 116 -8.78 -7.70 2.21
CA TYR A 116 -9.96 -8.08 1.42
C TYR A 116 -9.64 -9.09 0.31
N LEU A 117 -8.39 -9.13 -0.16
CA LEU A 117 -7.92 -10.20 -1.04
C LEU A 117 -7.75 -11.49 -0.26
N ASP A 118 -7.08 -11.43 0.90
CA ASP A 118 -6.78 -12.62 1.71
C ASP A 118 -8.04 -13.34 2.19
N ASN A 119 -9.04 -12.56 2.64
CA ASN A 119 -10.30 -13.11 3.12
C ASN A 119 -11.29 -13.45 1.99
N GLY A 120 -10.89 -13.26 0.72
CA GLY A 120 -11.67 -13.60 -0.46
C GLY A 120 -12.88 -12.70 -0.73
N LYS A 121 -13.07 -11.60 0.01
CA LYS A 121 -14.15 -10.63 -0.27
C LYS A 121 -13.94 -9.91 -1.60
N ILE A 122 -12.68 -9.68 -1.98
CA ILE A 122 -12.30 -9.26 -3.33
C ILE A 122 -11.55 -10.43 -3.98
N GLY A 123 -12.10 -10.98 -5.04
CA GLY A 123 -11.43 -12.03 -5.81
C GLY A 123 -10.31 -11.49 -6.68
N ILE A 124 -9.25 -12.28 -6.86
CA ILE A 124 -8.16 -11.98 -7.82
C ILE A 124 -8.73 -11.71 -9.22
N GLY A 125 -9.72 -12.50 -9.65
CA GLY A 125 -10.40 -12.30 -10.93
C GLY A 125 -11.10 -10.94 -11.04
N ASN A 126 -11.64 -10.38 -9.94
CA ASN A 126 -12.23 -9.05 -9.95
C ASN A 126 -11.16 -7.97 -10.18
N VAL A 127 -10.02 -8.06 -9.50
CA VAL A 127 -8.91 -7.11 -9.67
C VAL A 127 -8.37 -7.15 -11.11
N LEU A 128 -8.18 -8.34 -11.66
CA LEU A 128 -7.70 -8.52 -13.04
C LEU A 128 -8.72 -8.00 -14.06
N TYR A 129 -10.01 -8.28 -13.86
CA TYR A 129 -11.08 -7.75 -14.70
C TYR A 129 -11.08 -6.21 -14.68
N VAL A 130 -11.03 -5.60 -13.49
CA VAL A 130 -10.96 -4.14 -13.35
C VAL A 130 -9.71 -3.58 -14.02
N ASN A 131 -8.56 -4.25 -13.91
CA ASN A 131 -7.33 -3.85 -14.60
C ASN A 131 -7.49 -3.81 -16.13
N GLN A 132 -8.24 -4.75 -16.71
CA GLN A 132 -8.50 -4.82 -18.15
C GLN A 132 -9.55 -3.80 -18.61
N GLN A 133 -10.58 -3.53 -17.80
CA GLN A 133 -11.67 -2.63 -18.16
C GLN A 133 -11.39 -1.15 -17.88
N SER A 134 -10.39 -0.85 -17.05
CA SER A 134 -10.09 0.52 -16.67
C SER A 134 -9.50 1.32 -17.84
N SER A 135 -10.12 2.45 -18.16
CA SER A 135 -9.63 3.41 -19.18
C SER A 135 -8.28 4.02 -18.85
N SER A 136 -7.93 4.09 -17.56
CA SER A 136 -6.67 4.64 -17.09
C SER A 136 -6.18 3.96 -15.82
N ASN A 137 -4.89 4.15 -15.52
CA ASN A 137 -4.31 3.66 -14.27
C ASN A 137 -4.93 4.34 -13.02
N ARG A 138 -5.44 5.57 -13.17
CA ARG A 138 -6.17 6.28 -12.12
C ARG A 138 -7.53 5.64 -11.85
N ASP A 139 -8.27 5.31 -12.91
CA ASP A 139 -9.57 4.66 -12.80
C ASP A 139 -9.45 3.27 -12.19
N PHE A 140 -8.40 2.55 -12.56
CA PHE A 140 -8.03 1.28 -11.94
C PHE A 140 -7.89 1.41 -10.42
N VAL A 141 -7.00 2.30 -9.96
CA VAL A 141 -6.77 2.53 -8.52
C VAL A 141 -8.04 2.98 -7.81
N LYS A 142 -8.80 3.91 -8.40
CA LYS A 142 -10.07 4.40 -7.83
C LYS A 142 -11.05 3.24 -7.63
N THR A 143 -11.19 2.37 -8.63
CA THR A 143 -12.11 1.23 -8.57
C THR A 143 -11.69 0.23 -7.49
N LEU A 144 -10.39 -0.02 -7.31
CA LEU A 144 -9.90 -0.87 -6.21
C LEU A 144 -10.26 -0.31 -4.83
N ILE A 145 -10.13 1.00 -4.65
CA ILE A 145 -10.52 1.68 -3.41
C ILE A 145 -12.03 1.58 -3.19
N GLU A 146 -12.84 1.77 -4.23
CA GLU A 146 -14.31 1.63 -4.16
C GLU A 146 -14.73 0.20 -3.81
N MET A 147 -14.07 -0.82 -4.39
CA MET A 147 -14.31 -2.23 -4.04
C MET A 147 -14.00 -2.52 -2.57
N ALA A 148 -12.88 -2.04 -2.04
CA ALA A 148 -12.53 -2.23 -0.63
C ALA A 148 -13.51 -1.50 0.31
N ASN A 149 -13.93 -0.28 -0.05
CA ASN A 149 -14.98 0.44 0.68
C ASN A 149 -16.31 -0.32 0.67
N ALA A 150 -16.71 -0.88 -0.47
CA ALA A 150 -17.93 -1.69 -0.57
C ALA A 150 -17.89 -2.98 0.26
N CYS A 151 -16.69 -3.50 0.58
CA CYS A 151 -16.49 -4.66 1.44
C CYS A 151 -16.51 -4.35 2.94
N GLY A 152 -16.68 -3.07 3.31
CA GLY A 152 -16.80 -2.60 4.69
C GLY A 152 -16.01 -1.33 4.99
N GLY A 153 -14.93 -1.04 4.24
CA GLY A 153 -14.13 0.17 4.41
C GLY A 153 -13.61 0.37 5.85
N SER A 154 -13.29 -0.72 6.54
CA SER A 154 -12.98 -0.71 7.98
C SER A 154 -11.66 -0.02 8.35
N ASP A 155 -10.82 0.31 7.37
CA ASP A 155 -9.51 0.94 7.57
C ASP A 155 -9.19 1.92 6.42
N ASN A 156 -8.15 2.72 6.60
CA ASN A 156 -7.59 3.60 5.59
C ASN A 156 -7.03 2.78 4.42
N ILE A 157 -7.52 3.07 3.22
CA ILE A 157 -7.11 2.40 2.00
C ILE A 157 -6.18 3.31 1.22
N THR A 158 -4.93 2.88 1.01
CA THR A 158 -4.01 3.51 0.08
C THR A 158 -3.54 2.49 -0.94
N VAL A 159 -3.62 2.83 -2.22
CA VAL A 159 -3.18 1.99 -3.33
C VAL A 159 -2.40 2.85 -4.33
N VAL A 160 -1.22 2.39 -4.72
CA VAL A 160 -0.39 2.95 -5.80
C VAL A 160 -0.24 1.88 -6.87
N SER A 161 -0.44 2.24 -8.14
CA SER A 161 -0.26 1.34 -9.27
C SER A 161 0.80 1.88 -10.22
N ILE A 162 1.77 1.05 -10.57
CA ILE A 162 2.88 1.36 -11.47
C ILE A 162 2.84 0.36 -12.64
N PRO A 163 2.32 0.76 -13.81
CA PRO A 163 2.27 -0.12 -14.97
C PRO A 163 3.64 -0.23 -15.66
N TYR A 164 3.86 -1.34 -16.37
CA TYR A 164 4.95 -1.44 -17.34
C TYR A 164 4.90 -0.28 -18.34
N ARG A 165 6.06 0.31 -18.64
CA ARG A 165 6.25 1.35 -19.66
C ARG A 165 7.08 0.78 -20.82
N PRO A 166 6.57 0.82 -22.07
CA PRO A 166 7.32 0.36 -23.24
C PRO A 166 8.55 1.21 -23.53
#